data_AF-A0A2V2W434-F1
#
_entry.id   AF-A0A2V2W434-F1
#
_cell.length_a   1.000
_cell.length_b   1.000
_cell.length_c   1.000
_cell.angle_alpha   90.00
_cell.angle_beta   90.00
_cell.angle_gamma   90.00
#
_symmetry.space_group_name_H-M   'P 1'
#
loop_
_entity.id
_entity.type
_entity.pdbx_description
1 polymer ?
#
loop_
_entity_poly.entity_id
_entity_poly.type
_entity_poly.pdbx_seq_one_letter_code
_entity_poly.pdbx_strand_id
1 'polypeptide(L)'
;MLRRAGVIRLWRPSRPLATPAAGSSLSKGTPSSASSSASISPSSLAILKYPYEVVDTPEKLDEAVGSLLKARSIALDIEAFCTTEQAKQLGRISLLQACSDAKPVVFLFDVLTLTAPTFVKSVESFLRNRGIRKLLFDCRRDVEALSSQLGLKPEGVLDLQVFFTAIQWKLRSVNRRSGMTYVLKSVAGLTRQDGDSAVQAAMTLGNRPVWDIRPLPDHFLEYAADDVRHILLLANHLVEKREFPVDLVSVERLTAQYVEHYAVGKPVTEEADATPAEVNVAWLERYIGPGGVCHFCGAKGHTEAECFKKQNGKAKCSFCGENGHTARNCFKKHPQLLKCEKCGQLGHTSANCFRTNPCIHCGGPHNSANCHKMLRQRKLF
;
A
#
# COMPACT_ATOMS: atom_id res chain seq x y z
N MET A 1 -18.57 55.26 -73.65
CA MET A 1 -18.07 55.26 -75.05
C MET A 1 -16.72 54.53 -75.11
N LEU A 2 -16.38 54.00 -76.30
CA LEU A 2 -15.03 53.57 -76.75
C LEU A 2 -14.31 52.40 -76.02
N ARG A 3 -13.68 51.56 -76.87
CA ARG A 3 -13.12 50.21 -76.59
C ARG A 3 -11.61 50.22 -76.31
N ARG A 4 -11.11 49.18 -75.60
CA ARG A 4 -9.95 48.28 -75.91
C ARG A 4 -9.67 47.38 -74.68
N ALA A 5 -9.29 46.10 -74.66
CA ALA A 5 -8.87 45.03 -75.61
C ALA A 5 -7.41 44.53 -75.38
N GLY A 6 -7.21 43.21 -75.21
CA GLY A 6 -5.93 42.50 -74.91
C GLY A 6 -5.86 42.00 -73.45
N VAL A 7 -5.92 40.71 -73.04
CA VAL A 7 -5.70 39.33 -73.57
C VAL A 7 -4.27 38.77 -73.29
N ILE A 8 -4.19 37.47 -72.88
CA ILE A 8 -3.03 36.62 -72.44
C ILE A 8 -2.25 37.16 -71.20
N ARG A 9 -1.73 36.37 -70.23
CA ARG A 9 -1.07 35.03 -70.28
C ARG A 9 -1.09 34.28 -68.92
N LEU A 10 -1.05 32.94 -68.97
CA LEU A 10 -0.69 32.07 -67.84
C LEU A 10 0.83 32.09 -67.58
N TRP A 11 1.27 31.97 -66.32
CA TRP A 11 2.47 31.22 -65.92
C TRP A 11 2.60 31.01 -64.39
N ARG A 12 3.11 29.84 -64.00
CA ARG A 12 3.70 29.48 -62.69
C ARG A 12 5.12 28.97 -63.01
N PRO A 13 6.15 29.20 -62.16
CA PRO A 13 6.30 28.49 -60.88
C PRO A 13 6.28 29.50 -59.69
N SER A 14 6.97 29.44 -58.54
CA SER A 14 8.00 28.51 -58.02
C SER A 14 8.06 28.48 -56.47
N ARG A 15 8.99 27.68 -55.93
CA ARG A 15 9.39 27.61 -54.51
C ARG A 15 10.15 28.86 -54.04
N PRO A 16 9.99 29.25 -52.76
CA PRO A 16 11.06 29.72 -51.89
C PRO A 16 11.56 28.61 -50.94
N LEU A 17 12.70 28.84 -50.29
CA LEU A 17 13.28 27.98 -49.25
C LEU A 17 13.81 28.87 -48.10
N ALA A 18 13.90 28.31 -46.89
CA ALA A 18 14.58 28.84 -45.71
C ALA A 18 13.96 30.06 -44.97
N THR A 19 14.24 30.07 -43.66
CA THR A 19 13.99 31.08 -42.63
C THR A 19 15.31 31.86 -42.37
N PRO A 20 15.49 32.76 -41.36
CA PRO A 20 14.55 33.25 -40.32
C PRO A 20 14.55 34.79 -40.08
N ALA A 21 13.61 35.27 -39.25
CA ALA A 21 13.80 36.41 -38.33
C ALA A 21 12.66 36.47 -37.29
N ALA A 22 12.89 37.11 -36.14
CA ALA A 22 11.95 37.17 -35.02
C ALA A 22 10.90 38.31 -35.14
N GLY A 23 9.73 38.10 -34.54
CA GLY A 23 8.70 39.11 -34.31
C GLY A 23 7.73 38.66 -33.22
N SER A 24 7.53 39.46 -32.17
CA SER A 24 6.80 39.05 -30.97
C SER A 24 5.35 39.53 -30.93
N SER A 25 4.45 38.68 -30.43
CA SER A 25 3.16 39.10 -29.86
C SER A 25 2.67 38.05 -28.85
N LEU A 26 1.96 38.48 -27.81
CA LEU A 26 1.52 37.61 -26.72
C LEU A 26 0.13 37.03 -26.99
N SER A 27 -0.01 35.70 -26.90
CA SER A 27 -1.30 35.03 -26.70
C SER A 27 -1.43 34.55 -25.26
N LYS A 28 -2.61 34.71 -24.66
CA LYS A 28 -2.87 34.30 -23.27
C LYS A 28 -2.99 32.77 -23.20
N GLY A 29 -2.04 32.11 -22.55
CA GLY A 29 -2.10 30.68 -22.30
C GLY A 29 -3.20 30.32 -21.29
N THR A 30 -4.17 29.51 -21.72
CA THR A 30 -5.15 28.87 -20.82
C THR A 30 -4.41 27.83 -19.95
N PRO A 31 -4.61 27.79 -18.62
CA PRO A 31 -3.93 26.83 -17.77
C PRO A 31 -4.51 25.41 -17.96
N SER A 32 -3.83 24.58 -18.75
CA SER A 32 -4.13 23.17 -18.98
C SER A 32 -3.74 22.30 -17.78
N SER A 33 -4.33 22.55 -16.61
CA SER A 33 -4.13 21.76 -15.39
C SER A 33 -5.00 20.50 -15.36
N ALA A 34 -4.69 19.53 -16.21
CA ALA A 34 -5.18 18.16 -16.11
C ALA A 34 -3.99 17.24 -15.84
N SER A 35 -3.82 16.82 -14.58
CA SER A 35 -2.87 15.76 -14.25
C SER A 35 -3.35 14.46 -14.89
N SER A 36 -2.64 13.99 -15.91
CA SER A 36 -2.96 12.72 -16.58
C SER A 36 -2.74 11.56 -15.61
N SER A 37 -3.82 11.11 -14.97
CA SER A 37 -3.85 9.86 -14.23
C SER A 37 -3.60 8.72 -15.23
N ALA A 38 -2.33 8.32 -15.38
CA ALA A 38 -1.87 7.39 -16.41
C ALA A 38 -2.61 6.05 -16.30
N SER A 39 -3.62 5.91 -17.17
CA SER A 39 -4.60 4.83 -17.17
C SER A 39 -3.94 3.45 -17.19
N ILE A 40 -4.48 2.53 -16.41
CA ILE A 40 -4.01 1.15 -16.32
C ILE A 40 -4.01 0.52 -17.72
N SER A 41 -2.94 -0.19 -18.09
CA SER A 41 -2.92 -0.91 -19.37
C SER A 41 -4.00 -2.01 -19.39
N PRO A 42 -4.68 -2.26 -20.53
CA PRO A 42 -5.64 -3.37 -20.62
C PRO A 42 -5.02 -4.73 -20.25
N SER A 43 -3.72 -4.91 -20.51
CA SER A 43 -2.96 -6.10 -20.07
C SER A 43 -2.84 -6.22 -18.55
N SER A 44 -2.63 -5.12 -17.82
CA SER A 44 -2.58 -5.16 -16.35
C SER A 44 -3.97 -5.37 -15.74
N LEU A 45 -5.04 -4.83 -16.36
CA LEU A 45 -6.42 -5.12 -15.94
C LEU A 45 -6.83 -6.58 -16.18
N ALA A 46 -6.23 -7.26 -17.16
CA ALA A 46 -6.52 -8.68 -17.43
C ALA A 46 -6.07 -9.61 -16.29
N ILE A 47 -5.08 -9.20 -15.48
CA ILE A 47 -4.60 -9.96 -14.31
C ILE A 47 -5.73 -10.23 -13.31
N LEU A 48 -6.64 -9.26 -13.12
CA LEU A 48 -7.82 -9.38 -12.26
C LEU A 48 -8.88 -10.36 -12.80
N LYS A 49 -8.61 -11.05 -13.91
CA LYS A 49 -9.47 -12.06 -14.52
C LYS A 49 -8.73 -13.38 -14.78
N TYR A 50 -7.53 -13.55 -14.24
CA TYR A 50 -6.81 -14.82 -14.36
C TYR A 50 -7.54 -15.91 -13.55
N PRO A 51 -7.93 -17.04 -14.18
CA PRO A 51 -8.55 -18.14 -13.46
C PRO A 51 -7.59 -18.71 -12.41
N TYR A 52 -8.14 -19.29 -11.34
CA TYR A 52 -7.35 -20.05 -10.38
C TYR A 52 -7.33 -21.54 -10.70
N GLU A 53 -6.28 -22.22 -10.25
CA GLU A 53 -6.05 -23.64 -10.38
C GLU A 53 -5.68 -24.18 -8.98
N VAL A 54 -6.49 -25.08 -8.42
CA VAL A 54 -6.22 -25.70 -7.11
C VAL A 54 -5.21 -26.83 -7.30
N VAL A 55 -4.06 -26.67 -6.65
CA VAL A 55 -2.90 -27.56 -6.73
C VAL A 55 -2.85 -28.40 -5.45
N ASP A 56 -3.40 -29.59 -5.55
CA ASP A 56 -3.67 -30.56 -4.48
C ASP A 56 -3.01 -31.94 -4.72
N THR A 57 -2.43 -32.19 -5.91
CA THR A 57 -1.68 -33.41 -6.23
C THR A 57 -0.22 -33.11 -6.61
N PRO A 58 0.71 -34.08 -6.48
CA PRO A 58 2.12 -33.90 -6.86
C PRO A 58 2.32 -33.54 -8.34
N GLU A 59 1.47 -34.06 -9.23
CA GLU A 59 1.56 -33.83 -10.68
C GLU A 59 1.23 -32.37 -11.01
N LYS A 60 0.13 -31.84 -10.45
CA LYS A 60 -0.21 -30.41 -10.54
C LYS A 60 0.87 -29.53 -9.92
N LEU A 61 1.48 -29.96 -8.81
CA LEU A 61 2.53 -29.22 -8.11
C LEU A 61 3.77 -29.05 -9.01
N ASP A 62 4.22 -30.13 -9.66
CA ASP A 62 5.38 -30.08 -10.54
C ASP A 62 5.07 -29.33 -11.86
N GLU A 63 3.84 -29.42 -12.40
CA GLU A 63 3.41 -28.58 -13.54
C GLU A 63 3.37 -27.08 -13.18
N ALA A 64 2.81 -26.73 -12.01
CA ALA A 64 2.74 -25.37 -11.52
C ALA A 64 4.14 -24.78 -11.28
N VAL A 65 5.02 -25.53 -10.61
CA VAL A 65 6.44 -25.14 -10.42
C VAL A 65 7.17 -25.02 -11.76
N GLY A 66 6.95 -25.95 -12.69
CA GLY A 66 7.47 -25.89 -14.07
C GLY A 66 6.94 -24.71 -14.90
N SER A 67 5.83 -24.08 -14.49
CA SER A 67 5.36 -22.81 -15.03
C SER A 67 5.99 -21.62 -14.31
N LEU A 68 6.05 -21.63 -12.98
CA LEU A 68 6.58 -20.54 -12.14
C LEU A 68 8.08 -20.31 -12.35
N LEU A 69 8.86 -21.36 -12.60
CA LEU A 69 10.31 -21.26 -12.89
C LEU A 69 10.64 -20.49 -14.18
N LYS A 70 9.64 -20.18 -15.02
CA LYS A 70 9.79 -19.38 -16.25
C LYS A 70 9.47 -17.89 -16.05
N ALA A 71 9.00 -17.50 -14.86
CA ALA A 71 8.60 -16.13 -14.54
C ALA A 71 9.81 -15.23 -14.24
N ARG A 72 9.68 -13.93 -14.52
CA ARG A 72 10.59 -12.90 -13.98
C ARG A 72 10.15 -12.49 -12.58
N SER A 73 8.84 -12.58 -12.31
CA SER A 73 8.26 -12.24 -11.01
C SER A 73 7.03 -13.07 -10.68
N ILE A 74 6.94 -13.48 -9.41
CA ILE A 74 5.81 -14.22 -8.84
C ILE A 74 5.27 -13.40 -7.67
N ALA A 75 4.00 -13.02 -7.75
CA ALA A 75 3.23 -12.55 -6.60
C ALA A 75 2.86 -13.73 -5.72
N LEU A 76 3.19 -13.62 -4.42
CA LEU A 76 2.92 -14.62 -3.40
C LEU A 76 2.09 -14.03 -2.26
N ASP A 77 1.28 -14.89 -1.66
CA ASP A 77 0.54 -14.63 -0.43
C ASP A 77 0.34 -15.96 0.33
N ILE A 78 0.00 -15.92 1.62
CA ILE A 78 -0.13 -17.11 2.48
C ILE A 78 -1.34 -16.99 3.40
N GLU A 79 -2.23 -17.98 3.35
CA GLU A 79 -3.33 -18.13 4.31
C GLU A 79 -3.08 -19.29 5.28
N ALA A 80 -3.36 -19.04 6.57
CA ALA A 80 -2.93 -19.91 7.66
C ALA A 80 -3.85 -19.84 8.89
N PHE A 81 -4.12 -20.97 9.52
CA PHE A 81 -4.88 -21.05 10.76
C PHE A 81 -4.05 -20.62 11.98
N CYS A 82 -4.30 -19.43 12.54
CA CYS A 82 -3.71 -19.03 13.84
C CYS A 82 -4.36 -19.80 15.01
N THR A 83 -3.54 -20.55 15.73
CA THR A 83 -3.95 -21.55 16.73
C THR A 83 -4.26 -21.01 18.13
N THR A 84 -4.01 -19.72 18.41
CA THR A 84 -4.23 -19.11 19.73
C THR A 84 -4.67 -17.64 19.62
N GLU A 85 -5.42 -17.17 20.62
CA GLU A 85 -5.92 -15.78 20.69
C GLU A 85 -4.83 -14.71 20.89
N GLN A 86 -3.59 -15.11 21.17
CA GLN A 86 -2.50 -14.21 21.60
C GLN A 86 -1.30 -14.19 20.63
N ALA A 87 -1.25 -15.07 19.63
CA ALA A 87 -0.16 -15.10 18.67
C ALA A 87 -0.24 -13.95 17.65
N LYS A 88 0.84 -13.16 17.56
CA LYS A 88 1.09 -12.25 16.41
C LYS A 88 1.50 -13.01 15.14
N GLN A 89 1.82 -14.30 15.28
CA GLN A 89 2.34 -15.18 14.25
C GLN A 89 1.19 -15.82 13.46
N LEU A 90 1.43 -16.13 12.19
CA LEU A 90 0.62 -17.12 11.49
C LEU A 90 0.80 -18.48 12.17
N GLY A 91 -0.30 -19.19 12.41
CA GLY A 91 -0.24 -20.60 12.78
C GLY A 91 -0.05 -21.46 11.53
N ARG A 92 -0.55 -22.69 11.52
CA ARG A 92 -0.24 -23.66 10.46
C ARG A 92 -0.60 -23.10 9.07
N ILE A 93 0.37 -23.07 8.15
CA ILE A 93 0.13 -22.74 6.74
C ILE A 93 -0.90 -23.72 6.15
N SER A 94 -1.98 -23.16 5.60
CA SER A 94 -3.12 -23.89 5.07
C SER A 94 -3.17 -23.82 3.53
N LEU A 95 -2.80 -22.65 2.98
CA LEU A 95 -2.74 -22.36 1.55
C LEU A 95 -1.53 -21.47 1.25
N LEU A 96 -0.93 -21.62 0.07
CA LEU A 96 -0.03 -20.61 -0.50
C LEU A 96 -0.50 -20.26 -1.91
N GLN A 97 -0.56 -18.97 -2.22
CA GLN A 97 -1.06 -18.47 -3.49
C GLN A 97 0.10 -17.98 -4.37
N ALA A 98 0.05 -18.23 -5.67
CA ALA A 98 1.05 -17.75 -6.62
C ALA A 98 0.45 -17.28 -7.95
N CYS A 99 0.68 -16.02 -8.30
CA CYS A 99 0.35 -15.46 -9.62
C CYS A 99 1.64 -14.94 -10.29
N SER A 100 1.83 -15.15 -11.59
CA SER A 100 3.11 -14.83 -12.26
C SER A 100 2.95 -14.13 -13.60
N ASP A 101 4.05 -13.57 -14.10
CA ASP A 101 4.10 -12.97 -15.44
C ASP A 101 4.34 -13.97 -16.58
N ALA A 102 4.42 -15.29 -16.28
CA ALA A 102 4.69 -16.35 -17.27
C ALA A 102 3.45 -17.08 -17.81
N LYS A 103 2.39 -17.28 -17.00
CA LYS A 103 1.14 -17.96 -17.37
C LYS A 103 -0.04 -17.18 -16.76
N PRO A 104 -1.11 -16.89 -17.52
CA PRO A 104 -2.27 -16.14 -17.02
C PRO A 104 -3.19 -17.05 -16.17
N VAL A 105 -2.68 -17.48 -15.02
CA VAL A 105 -3.35 -18.33 -14.03
C VAL A 105 -2.87 -17.95 -12.64
N VAL A 106 -3.69 -18.23 -11.63
CA VAL A 106 -3.29 -18.25 -10.22
C VAL A 106 -3.19 -19.69 -9.75
N PHE A 107 -2.07 -20.10 -9.19
CA PHE A 107 -1.94 -21.40 -8.52
C PHE A 107 -2.28 -21.25 -7.04
N LEU A 108 -3.19 -22.07 -6.54
CA LEU A 108 -3.58 -22.15 -5.13
C LEU A 108 -3.08 -23.48 -4.58
N PHE A 109 -1.93 -23.47 -3.91
CA PHE A 109 -1.28 -24.67 -3.40
C PHE A 109 -1.89 -25.09 -2.07
N ASP A 110 -2.55 -26.25 -2.05
CA ASP A 110 -3.11 -26.85 -0.84
C ASP A 110 -2.02 -27.55 -0.02
N VAL A 111 -1.33 -26.77 0.83
CA VAL A 111 -0.22 -27.25 1.67
C VAL A 111 -0.68 -28.31 2.69
N LEU A 112 -1.98 -28.38 3.01
CA LEU A 112 -2.54 -29.44 3.86
C LEU A 112 -2.62 -30.76 3.12
N THR A 113 -3.19 -30.77 1.90
CA THR A 113 -3.39 -31.98 1.09
C THR A 113 -2.08 -32.48 0.46
N LEU A 114 -1.23 -31.58 -0.06
CA LEU A 114 0.10 -31.93 -0.58
C LEU A 114 1.05 -32.44 0.53
N THR A 115 0.83 -31.97 1.76
CA THR A 115 1.74 -32.03 2.93
C THR A 115 3.02 -31.20 2.76
N ALA A 116 3.54 -30.69 3.89
CA ALA A 116 4.72 -29.83 3.93
C ALA A 116 5.98 -30.42 3.25
N PRO A 117 6.37 -31.70 3.44
CA PRO A 117 7.58 -32.23 2.79
C PRO A 117 7.49 -32.27 1.26
N THR A 118 6.35 -32.68 0.71
CA THR A 118 6.12 -32.69 -0.75
C THR A 118 6.14 -31.28 -1.31
N PHE A 119 5.41 -30.37 -0.65
CA PHE A 119 5.33 -28.97 -1.05
C PHE A 119 6.71 -28.31 -1.09
N VAL A 120 7.46 -28.36 0.01
CA VAL A 120 8.81 -27.78 0.14
C VAL A 120 9.74 -28.27 -0.95
N LYS A 121 9.76 -29.59 -1.20
CA LYS A 121 10.64 -30.24 -2.20
C LYS A 121 10.53 -29.60 -3.59
N SER A 122 9.32 -29.27 -4.05
CA SER A 122 9.13 -28.68 -5.39
C SER A 122 9.26 -27.15 -5.37
N VAL A 123 8.70 -26.44 -4.36
CA VAL A 123 8.68 -24.96 -4.37
C VAL A 123 9.99 -24.28 -3.96
N GLU A 124 10.88 -24.96 -3.23
CA GLU A 124 12.17 -24.41 -2.80
C GLU A 124 12.98 -23.86 -4.00
N SER A 125 12.88 -24.54 -5.14
CA SER A 125 13.53 -24.21 -6.42
C SER A 125 13.29 -22.76 -6.87
N PHE A 126 12.05 -22.25 -6.83
CA PHE A 126 11.74 -20.88 -7.24
C PHE A 126 11.82 -19.88 -6.08
N LEU A 127 11.56 -20.32 -4.84
CA LEU A 127 11.65 -19.45 -3.66
C LEU A 127 13.08 -18.99 -3.38
N ARG A 128 14.07 -19.88 -3.46
CA ARG A 128 15.50 -19.51 -3.31
C ARG A 128 16.12 -18.91 -4.57
N ASN A 129 15.51 -19.05 -5.74
CA ASN A 129 16.05 -18.46 -6.97
C ASN A 129 15.93 -16.93 -6.98
N ARG A 130 17.00 -16.23 -6.60
CA ARG A 130 17.12 -14.76 -6.60
C ARG A 130 16.91 -14.12 -7.99
N GLY A 131 17.04 -14.88 -9.08
CA GLY A 131 16.72 -14.41 -10.44
C GLY A 131 15.22 -14.23 -10.69
N ILE A 132 14.36 -14.86 -9.90
CA ILE A 132 12.90 -14.71 -9.94
C ILE A 132 12.49 -13.82 -8.76
N ARG A 133 11.92 -12.65 -9.02
CA ARG A 133 11.49 -11.74 -7.95
C ARG A 133 10.22 -12.27 -7.27
N LYS A 134 10.24 -12.42 -5.94
CA LYS A 134 9.02 -12.69 -5.17
C LYS A 134 8.40 -11.36 -4.75
N LEU A 135 7.16 -11.13 -5.15
CA LEU A 135 6.39 -9.92 -4.82
C LEU A 135 5.44 -10.28 -3.68
N LEU A 136 5.49 -9.54 -2.57
CA LEU A 136 4.58 -9.71 -1.44
C LEU A 136 4.06 -8.33 -0.98
N PHE A 137 3.09 -8.31 -0.06
CA PHE A 137 2.54 -7.08 0.51
C PHE A 137 2.47 -7.23 2.04
N ASP A 138 3.41 -6.62 2.77
CA ASP A 138 3.66 -6.85 4.20
C ASP A 138 4.28 -8.21 4.54
N CYS A 139 5.42 -8.53 3.91
CA CYS A 139 6.02 -9.87 3.88
C CYS A 139 6.48 -10.45 5.24
N ARG A 140 6.27 -9.72 6.35
CA ARG A 140 6.81 -10.02 7.68
C ARG A 140 6.34 -11.38 8.20
N ARG A 141 5.05 -11.71 8.04
CA ARG A 141 4.47 -12.92 8.63
C ARG A 141 4.49 -14.13 7.70
N ASP A 142 4.44 -13.90 6.39
CA ASP A 142 4.60 -14.95 5.38
C ASP A 142 6.02 -15.53 5.43
N VAL A 143 7.02 -14.66 5.54
CA VAL A 143 8.44 -15.07 5.68
C VAL A 143 8.69 -15.77 7.02
N GLU A 144 8.08 -15.29 8.11
CA GLU A 144 8.13 -15.98 9.42
C GLU A 144 7.53 -17.39 9.34
N ALA A 145 6.37 -17.55 8.68
CA ALA A 145 5.68 -18.82 8.54
C ALA A 145 6.47 -19.80 7.64
N LEU A 146 6.91 -19.35 6.45
CA LEU A 146 7.78 -20.12 5.55
C LEU A 146 9.03 -20.61 6.27
N SER A 147 9.67 -19.75 7.07
CA SER A 147 10.94 -20.09 7.72
C SER A 147 10.76 -20.99 8.95
N SER A 148 9.80 -20.67 9.83
CA SER A 148 9.60 -21.39 11.09
C SER A 148 8.83 -22.71 10.96
N GLN A 149 8.03 -22.88 9.91
CA GLN A 149 7.19 -24.08 9.70
C GLN A 149 7.69 -24.98 8.56
N LEU A 150 8.32 -24.39 7.53
CA LEU A 150 8.73 -25.10 6.32
C LEU A 150 10.25 -25.05 6.04
N GLY A 151 11.04 -24.35 6.84
CA GLY A 151 12.50 -24.17 6.62
C GLY A 151 12.86 -23.32 5.39
N LEU A 152 11.87 -22.67 4.78
CA LEU A 152 12.01 -21.92 3.53
C LEU A 152 12.39 -20.46 3.83
N LYS A 153 13.45 -19.98 3.19
CA LYS A 153 13.84 -18.56 3.18
C LYS A 153 13.79 -18.06 1.73
N PRO A 154 12.81 -17.22 1.35
CA PRO A 154 12.70 -16.72 -0.02
C PRO A 154 13.78 -15.65 -0.30
N GLU A 155 14.40 -15.71 -1.47
CA GLU A 155 15.44 -14.77 -1.91
C GLU A 155 14.96 -13.88 -3.06
N GLY A 156 15.39 -12.61 -3.08
CA GLY A 156 14.92 -11.65 -4.09
C GLY A 156 13.46 -11.23 -3.87
N VAL A 157 13.09 -11.00 -2.61
CA VAL A 157 11.76 -10.50 -2.23
C VAL A 157 11.69 -8.98 -2.41
N LEU A 158 10.54 -8.50 -2.90
CA LEU A 158 10.14 -7.10 -2.91
C LEU A 158 8.78 -6.96 -2.22
N ASP A 159 8.74 -6.22 -1.10
CA ASP A 159 7.49 -5.90 -0.40
C ASP A 159 6.91 -4.60 -0.96
N LEU A 160 5.73 -4.69 -1.58
CA LEU A 160 5.05 -3.56 -2.22
C LEU A 160 4.43 -2.58 -1.21
N GLN A 161 4.12 -3.03 0.01
CA GLN A 161 3.68 -2.17 1.10
C GLN A 161 4.86 -1.32 1.61
N VAL A 162 6.04 -1.94 1.75
CA VAL A 162 7.29 -1.24 2.07
C VAL A 162 7.71 -0.30 0.93
N PHE A 163 7.56 -0.71 -0.34
CA PHE A 163 7.81 0.15 -1.50
C PHE A 163 6.91 1.40 -1.48
N PHE A 164 5.60 1.23 -1.33
CA PHE A 164 4.69 2.37 -1.22
C PHE A 164 5.02 3.26 -0.02
N THR A 165 5.41 2.67 1.12
CA THR A 165 5.83 3.43 2.31
C THR A 165 7.14 4.19 2.09
N ALA A 166 8.10 3.65 1.33
CA ALA A 166 9.31 4.35 0.91
C ALA A 166 8.98 5.57 0.01
N ILE A 167 7.97 5.46 -0.84
CA ILE A 167 7.46 6.59 -1.65
C ILE A 167 6.82 7.66 -0.75
N GLN A 168 6.03 7.26 0.25
CA GLN A 168 5.48 8.20 1.25
C GLN A 168 6.57 8.86 2.10
N TRP A 169 7.63 8.13 2.42
CA TRP A 169 8.81 8.64 3.10
C TRP A 169 9.52 9.70 2.26
N LYS A 170 9.82 9.41 0.98
CA LYS A 170 10.51 10.36 0.10
C LYS A 170 9.69 11.58 -0.32
N LEU A 171 8.36 11.48 -0.38
CA LEU A 171 7.49 12.62 -0.72
C LEU A 171 7.07 13.46 0.50
N ARG A 172 6.89 12.84 1.67
CA ARG A 172 6.20 13.47 2.82
C ARG A 172 6.88 13.24 4.18
N SER A 173 8.00 12.49 4.25
CA SER A 173 8.54 11.94 5.52
C SER A 173 7.50 11.15 6.33
N VAL A 174 6.60 10.43 5.66
CA VAL A 174 5.59 9.57 6.32
C VAL A 174 6.05 8.12 6.22
N ASN A 175 6.30 7.48 7.36
CA ASN A 175 6.71 6.08 7.49
C ASN A 175 5.55 5.13 7.80
N ARG A 176 4.30 5.60 7.70
CA ARG A 176 3.10 4.81 8.03
C ARG A 176 2.75 3.82 6.91
N ARG A 177 2.61 2.55 7.27
CA ARG A 177 2.16 1.46 6.40
C ARG A 177 0.72 1.69 5.94
N SER A 178 0.42 1.27 4.71
CA SER A 178 -0.89 1.49 4.06
C SER A 178 -1.47 0.17 3.57
N GLY A 179 -2.75 -0.10 3.85
CA GLY A 179 -3.42 -1.34 3.43
C GLY A 179 -3.66 -1.40 1.91
N MET A 180 -3.76 -2.63 1.38
CA MET A 180 -3.88 -2.96 -0.05
C MET A 180 -4.87 -2.07 -0.81
N THR A 181 -6.10 -1.94 -0.32
CA THR A 181 -7.17 -1.13 -0.93
C THR A 181 -6.81 0.36 -1.06
N TYR A 182 -6.06 0.92 -0.11
CA TYR A 182 -5.58 2.32 -0.21
C TYR A 182 -4.45 2.46 -1.22
N VAL A 183 -3.53 1.49 -1.29
CA VAL A 183 -2.42 1.51 -2.25
C VAL A 183 -2.95 1.36 -3.68
N LEU A 184 -3.84 0.40 -3.95
CA LEU A 184 -4.53 0.24 -5.23
C LEU A 184 -5.24 1.52 -5.69
N LYS A 185 -5.97 2.19 -4.78
CA LYS A 185 -6.65 3.45 -5.07
C LYS A 185 -5.70 4.61 -5.32
N SER A 186 -4.55 4.63 -4.65
CA SER A 186 -3.56 5.70 -4.75
C SER A 186 -2.61 5.56 -5.94
N VAL A 187 -2.36 4.33 -6.41
CA VAL A 187 -1.33 3.99 -7.41
C VAL A 187 -1.94 3.61 -8.76
N ALA A 188 -3.03 2.85 -8.76
CA ALA A 188 -3.74 2.41 -9.97
C ALA A 188 -5.09 3.13 -10.18
N GLY A 189 -5.65 3.75 -9.14
CA GLY A 189 -7.01 4.31 -9.16
C GLY A 189 -8.11 3.27 -8.94
N LEU A 190 -7.74 2.01 -8.69
CA LEU A 190 -8.68 0.92 -8.43
C LEU A 190 -9.27 1.00 -7.03
N THR A 191 -10.56 0.74 -6.91
CA THR A 191 -11.20 0.42 -5.63
C THR A 191 -11.52 -1.08 -5.69
N ARG A 192 -10.94 -1.89 -4.79
CA ARG A 192 -11.43 -3.26 -4.58
C ARG A 192 -12.92 -3.15 -4.22
N GLN A 193 -13.75 -4.03 -4.76
CA GLN A 193 -15.06 -4.22 -4.16
C GLN A 193 -14.83 -4.78 -2.75
N ASP A 194 -15.66 -4.38 -1.78
CA ASP A 194 -15.55 -4.92 -0.43
C ASP A 194 -15.77 -6.45 -0.53
N GLY A 195 -14.75 -7.21 -0.14
CA GLY A 195 -14.75 -8.67 -0.29
C GLY A 195 -15.91 -9.30 0.46
N ASP A 196 -16.33 -10.50 0.02
CA ASP A 196 -17.56 -11.15 0.50
C ASP A 196 -17.71 -11.01 2.03
N SER A 197 -18.88 -10.52 2.43
CA SER A 197 -19.23 -10.32 3.82
C SER A 197 -19.09 -11.61 4.65
N ALA A 198 -19.21 -12.79 4.02
CA ALA A 198 -18.89 -14.08 4.64
C ALA A 198 -17.40 -14.23 5.00
N VAL A 199 -16.47 -13.83 4.12
CA VAL A 199 -15.02 -13.92 4.37
C VAL A 199 -14.58 -12.85 5.38
N GLN A 200 -15.09 -11.62 5.25
CA GLN A 200 -14.89 -10.56 6.26
C GLN A 200 -15.44 -10.98 7.64
N ALA A 201 -16.61 -11.60 7.70
CA ALA A 201 -17.17 -12.13 8.94
C ALA A 201 -16.35 -13.30 9.50
N ALA A 202 -15.89 -14.24 8.67
CA ALA A 202 -15.06 -15.36 9.11
C ALA A 202 -13.72 -14.89 9.72
N MET A 203 -13.05 -13.93 9.08
CA MET A 203 -11.84 -13.30 9.62
C MET A 203 -12.12 -12.53 10.93
N THR A 204 -13.27 -11.85 11.04
CA THR A 204 -13.58 -10.97 12.18
C THR A 204 -14.15 -11.72 13.40
N LEU A 205 -14.92 -12.79 13.19
CA LEU A 205 -15.62 -13.55 14.25
C LEU A 205 -14.74 -14.63 14.90
N GLY A 206 -13.42 -14.61 14.68
CA GLY A 206 -12.44 -15.42 15.41
C GLY A 206 -12.33 -16.89 14.97
N ASN A 207 -13.32 -17.43 14.25
CA ASN A 207 -13.27 -18.79 13.70
C ASN A 207 -12.36 -18.90 12.47
N ARG A 208 -11.05 -18.77 12.72
CA ARG A 208 -9.97 -18.97 11.74
C ARG A 208 -9.84 -20.38 11.13
N PRO A 209 -10.45 -21.49 11.63
CA PRO A 209 -10.33 -22.80 10.96
C PRO A 209 -10.90 -22.87 9.53
N VAL A 210 -11.55 -21.82 9.03
CA VAL A 210 -12.09 -21.77 7.65
C VAL A 210 -11.06 -22.12 6.58
N TRP A 211 -9.80 -21.73 6.75
CA TRP A 211 -8.72 -22.06 5.81
C TRP A 211 -8.27 -23.54 5.85
N ASP A 212 -8.65 -24.29 6.88
CA ASP A 212 -8.38 -25.72 7.02
C ASP A 212 -9.56 -26.60 6.54
N ILE A 213 -10.72 -26.00 6.22
CA ILE A 213 -11.90 -26.73 5.70
C ILE A 213 -11.59 -27.26 4.30
N ARG A 214 -11.95 -28.53 4.03
CA ARG A 214 -11.82 -29.18 2.72
C ARG A 214 -13.13 -29.89 2.29
N PRO A 215 -13.58 -29.74 1.03
CA PRO A 215 -13.07 -28.81 0.02
C PRO A 215 -13.24 -27.35 0.49
N LEU A 216 -12.26 -26.50 0.15
CA LEU A 216 -12.29 -25.08 0.51
C LEU A 216 -13.35 -24.37 -0.38
N PRO A 217 -14.29 -23.58 0.17
CA PRO A 217 -15.37 -23.00 -0.64
C PRO A 217 -14.89 -22.01 -1.70
N ASP A 218 -15.58 -21.96 -2.85
CA ASP A 218 -15.17 -21.14 -4.00
C ASP A 218 -14.95 -19.65 -3.67
N HIS A 219 -15.72 -19.08 -2.74
CA HIS A 219 -15.54 -17.68 -2.32
C HIS A 219 -14.25 -17.44 -1.51
N PHE A 220 -13.73 -18.45 -0.80
CA PHE A 220 -12.40 -18.40 -0.18
C PHE A 220 -11.29 -18.62 -1.21
N LEU A 221 -11.49 -19.52 -2.19
CA LEU A 221 -10.54 -19.74 -3.29
C LEU A 221 -10.39 -18.49 -4.17
N GLU A 222 -11.50 -17.87 -4.57
CA GLU A 222 -11.50 -16.65 -5.37
C GLU A 222 -10.94 -15.45 -4.59
N TYR A 223 -11.25 -15.30 -3.30
CA TYR A 223 -10.61 -14.30 -2.43
C TYR A 223 -9.08 -14.47 -2.40
N ALA A 224 -8.61 -15.69 -2.11
CA ALA A 224 -7.19 -16.01 -2.03
C ALA A 224 -6.47 -15.79 -3.37
N ALA A 225 -7.14 -16.09 -4.49
CA ALA A 225 -6.63 -15.78 -5.82
C ALA A 225 -6.54 -14.27 -6.07
N ASP A 226 -7.54 -13.50 -5.63
CA ASP A 226 -7.61 -12.07 -5.86
C ASP A 226 -6.48 -11.29 -5.19
N ASP A 227 -5.99 -11.70 -4.02
CA ASP A 227 -4.90 -11.00 -3.36
C ASP A 227 -3.59 -11.07 -4.15
N VAL A 228 -3.20 -12.23 -4.68
CA VAL A 228 -2.01 -12.32 -5.57
C VAL A 228 -2.22 -11.69 -6.96
N ARG A 229 -3.46 -11.66 -7.50
CA ARG A 229 -3.78 -10.85 -8.70
C ARG A 229 -3.53 -9.36 -8.43
N HIS A 230 -3.96 -8.86 -7.27
CA HIS A 230 -3.77 -7.47 -6.87
C HIS A 230 -2.30 -7.13 -6.59
N ILE A 231 -1.52 -8.04 -5.98
CA ILE A 231 -0.06 -7.89 -5.78
C ILE A 231 0.65 -7.79 -7.14
N LEU A 232 0.36 -8.69 -8.10
CA LEU A 232 1.00 -8.66 -9.43
C LEU A 232 0.61 -7.39 -10.21
N LEU A 233 -0.66 -6.97 -10.15
CA LEU A 233 -1.10 -5.70 -10.74
C LEU A 233 -0.37 -4.50 -10.12
N LEU A 234 -0.24 -4.44 -8.79
CA LEU A 234 0.52 -3.37 -8.13
C LEU A 234 1.99 -3.38 -8.50
N ALA A 235 2.61 -4.55 -8.68
CA ALA A 235 3.99 -4.65 -9.10
C ALA A 235 4.22 -4.00 -10.48
N ASN A 236 3.36 -4.28 -11.47
CA ASN A 236 3.44 -3.60 -12.77
C ASN A 236 3.40 -2.07 -12.61
N HIS A 237 2.53 -1.55 -11.73
CA HIS A 237 2.42 -0.10 -11.52
C HIS A 237 3.58 0.52 -10.75
N LEU A 238 4.16 -0.17 -9.76
CA LEU A 238 5.22 0.35 -8.90
C LEU A 238 6.63 0.13 -9.49
N VAL A 239 6.82 -0.96 -10.23
CA VAL A 239 8.13 -1.38 -10.77
C VAL A 239 8.36 -0.86 -12.20
N GLU A 240 7.31 -0.81 -13.04
CA GLU A 240 7.47 -0.38 -14.44
C GLU A 240 7.35 1.15 -14.60
N LYS A 241 6.52 1.84 -13.79
CA LYS A 241 6.43 3.31 -13.80
C LYS A 241 7.60 3.93 -13.02
N ARG A 242 8.66 4.32 -13.72
CA ARG A 242 9.87 4.96 -13.16
C ARG A 242 9.68 6.43 -12.71
N GLU A 243 8.48 6.82 -12.32
CA GLU A 243 8.11 8.21 -11.97
C GLU A 243 8.29 8.50 -10.46
N PHE A 244 8.53 7.46 -9.65
CA PHE A 244 8.63 7.59 -8.19
C PHE A 244 10.02 8.03 -7.71
N PRO A 245 10.14 8.82 -6.62
CA PRO A 245 11.42 9.34 -6.10
C PRO A 245 12.21 8.31 -5.26
N VAL A 246 12.09 7.03 -5.62
CA VAL A 246 12.65 5.87 -4.91
C VAL A 246 13.18 4.89 -5.95
N ASP A 247 14.43 4.45 -5.81
CA ASP A 247 14.96 3.38 -6.66
C ASP A 247 14.58 1.99 -6.12
N LEU A 248 14.39 1.05 -7.04
CA LEU A 248 13.96 -0.32 -6.72
C LEU A 248 14.96 -1.06 -5.83
N VAL A 249 16.27 -0.87 -6.06
CA VAL A 249 17.34 -1.64 -5.40
C VAL A 249 17.43 -1.28 -3.92
N SER A 250 17.24 -0.02 -3.57
CA SER A 250 17.13 0.44 -2.18
C SER A 250 15.93 -0.19 -1.45
N VAL A 251 14.80 -0.39 -2.13
CA VAL A 251 13.61 -1.06 -1.57
C VAL A 251 13.83 -2.57 -1.46
N GLU A 252 14.46 -3.21 -2.44
CA GLU A 252 14.85 -4.63 -2.35
C GLU A 252 15.84 -4.86 -1.19
N ARG A 253 16.79 -3.95 -0.97
CA ARG A 253 17.71 -3.99 0.17
C ARG A 253 17.02 -3.79 1.52
N LEU A 254 16.05 -2.88 1.60
CA LEU A 254 15.20 -2.69 2.80
C LEU A 254 14.34 -3.93 3.06
N THR A 255 13.70 -4.47 2.01
CA THR A 255 12.90 -5.71 2.09
C THR A 255 13.76 -6.88 2.56
N ALA A 256 14.99 -7.00 2.07
CA ALA A 256 15.93 -8.03 2.50
C ALA A 256 16.28 -7.95 4.00
N GLN A 257 16.17 -6.79 4.66
CA GLN A 257 16.31 -6.73 6.13
C GLN A 257 15.09 -7.29 6.85
N TYR A 258 13.88 -7.08 6.34
CA TYR A 258 12.69 -7.78 6.85
C TYR A 258 12.79 -9.29 6.59
N VAL A 259 13.28 -9.71 5.43
CA VAL A 259 13.52 -11.15 5.17
C VAL A 259 14.54 -11.73 6.14
N GLU A 260 15.67 -11.05 6.39
CA GLU A 260 16.67 -11.54 7.35
C GLU A 260 16.16 -11.59 8.79
N HIS A 261 15.37 -10.59 9.20
CA HIS A 261 14.81 -10.49 10.55
C HIS A 261 13.73 -11.55 10.85
N TYR A 262 12.90 -11.87 9.86
CA TYR A 262 11.79 -12.82 10.05
C TYR A 262 12.11 -14.25 9.59
N ALA A 263 13.11 -14.48 8.72
CA ALA A 263 13.50 -15.81 8.23
C ALA A 263 14.52 -16.54 9.13
N VAL A 264 14.29 -16.55 10.45
CA VAL A 264 15.24 -17.04 11.47
C VAL A 264 15.04 -18.50 11.91
N GLY A 265 14.23 -19.28 11.16
CA GLY A 265 13.97 -20.71 11.43
C GLY A 265 13.12 -21.00 12.67
N LYS A 266 12.59 -19.96 13.33
CA LYS A 266 11.76 -20.03 14.53
C LYS A 266 10.86 -18.77 14.61
N PRO A 267 9.78 -18.77 15.40
CA PRO A 267 8.92 -17.60 15.54
C PRO A 267 9.66 -16.41 16.16
N VAL A 268 9.35 -15.19 15.70
CA VAL A 268 10.03 -13.96 16.10
C VAL A 268 9.44 -13.41 17.40
N THR A 269 10.31 -13.05 18.35
CA THR A 269 9.95 -12.45 19.65
C THR A 269 10.06 -10.93 19.68
N GLU A 270 10.98 -10.35 18.89
CA GLU A 270 11.26 -8.91 18.83
C GLU A 270 10.88 -8.36 17.45
N GLU A 271 10.06 -7.32 17.38
CA GLU A 271 9.62 -6.73 16.11
C GLU A 271 10.71 -5.85 15.48
N ALA A 272 10.86 -5.91 14.15
CA ALA A 272 11.72 -4.98 13.41
C ALA A 272 11.21 -3.52 13.46
N ASP A 273 9.89 -3.35 13.64
CA ASP A 273 9.21 -2.06 13.73
C ASP A 273 8.66 -1.85 15.16
N ALA A 274 8.91 -0.66 15.75
CA ALA A 274 8.41 -0.33 17.08
C ALA A 274 6.87 -0.27 17.19
N THR A 275 6.17 -0.06 16.07
CA THR A 275 4.71 -0.25 15.98
C THR A 275 4.37 -1.03 14.69
N PRO A 276 3.40 -1.97 14.69
CA PRO A 276 3.10 -2.77 13.50
C PRO A 276 2.61 -1.97 12.28
N ALA A 277 2.10 -0.75 12.50
CA ALA A 277 1.51 0.14 11.50
C ALA A 277 2.53 1.11 10.86
N GLU A 278 3.80 1.03 11.23
CA GLU A 278 4.87 1.92 10.78
C GLU A 278 6.07 1.10 10.28
N VAL A 279 6.90 1.72 9.44
CA VAL A 279 8.21 1.21 9.04
C VAL A 279 9.27 1.90 9.89
N ASN A 280 10.26 1.13 10.35
CA ASN A 280 11.39 1.61 11.14
C ASN A 280 12.11 2.80 10.46
N VAL A 281 12.09 3.97 11.12
CA VAL A 281 12.64 5.23 10.56
C VAL A 281 14.14 5.14 10.33
N ALA A 282 14.90 4.49 11.23
CA ALA A 282 16.34 4.32 11.06
C ALA A 282 16.67 3.38 9.88
N TRP A 283 15.77 2.45 9.53
CA TRP A 283 15.91 1.63 8.33
C TRP A 283 15.56 2.44 7.07
N LEU A 284 14.48 3.23 7.09
CA LEU A 284 14.17 4.15 5.98
C LEU A 284 15.33 5.13 5.70
N GLU A 285 15.89 5.75 6.74
CA GLU A 285 17.03 6.67 6.60
C GLU A 285 18.30 5.95 6.12
N ARG A 286 18.54 4.70 6.53
CA ARG A 286 19.71 3.90 6.09
C ARG A 286 19.61 3.39 4.65
N TYR A 287 18.45 2.87 4.25
CA TYR A 287 18.30 2.20 2.94
C TYR A 287 17.68 3.10 1.87
N ILE A 288 16.72 3.97 2.22
CA ILE A 288 16.05 4.90 1.30
C ILE A 288 16.65 6.32 1.39
N GLY A 289 17.43 6.63 2.44
CA GLY A 289 17.98 7.96 2.69
C GLY A 289 16.97 8.92 3.34
N PRO A 290 17.28 10.23 3.44
CA PRO A 290 16.42 11.19 4.12
C PRO A 290 15.04 11.32 3.47
N GLY A 291 14.03 11.52 4.32
CA GLY A 291 12.63 11.71 3.93
C GLY A 291 12.33 13.13 3.44
N GLY A 292 11.28 13.24 2.63
CA GLY A 292 10.89 14.49 1.95
C GLY A 292 10.29 15.55 2.87
N VAL A 293 10.44 16.81 2.46
CA VAL A 293 9.80 17.99 3.06
C VAL A 293 9.07 18.77 1.99
N CYS A 294 8.03 19.51 2.37
CA CYS A 294 7.34 20.43 1.48
C CYS A 294 8.30 21.54 0.98
N HIS A 295 8.61 21.56 -0.32
CA HIS A 295 9.58 22.51 -0.90
C HIS A 295 9.18 23.98 -0.73
N PHE A 296 7.90 24.29 -0.53
CA PHE A 296 7.43 25.67 -0.28
C PHE A 296 7.58 26.14 1.18
N CYS A 297 7.62 25.22 2.17
CA CYS A 297 7.60 25.63 3.57
C CYS A 297 8.48 24.82 4.55
N GLY A 298 9.30 23.90 4.05
CA GLY A 298 10.26 23.09 4.82
C GLY A 298 9.67 22.05 5.78
N ALA A 299 8.34 21.99 5.91
CA ALA A 299 7.67 21.11 6.87
C ALA A 299 7.38 19.72 6.30
N LYS A 300 7.40 18.71 7.17
CA LYS A 300 7.07 17.30 6.86
C LYS A 300 5.55 17.09 6.75
N GLY A 301 5.15 15.86 6.41
CA GLY A 301 3.77 15.36 6.39
C GLY A 301 2.98 15.62 5.10
N HIS A 302 3.49 16.43 4.16
CA HIS A 302 2.78 16.82 2.95
C HIS A 302 3.74 17.27 1.84
N THR A 303 3.30 17.17 0.58
CA THR A 303 4.03 17.69 -0.59
C THR A 303 3.78 19.19 -0.79
N GLU A 304 4.55 19.84 -1.69
CA GLU A 304 4.29 21.24 -2.06
C GLU A 304 2.89 21.46 -2.66
N ALA A 305 2.40 20.52 -3.48
CA ALA A 305 1.08 20.60 -4.10
C ALA A 305 -0.05 20.63 -3.04
N GLU A 306 0.17 19.96 -1.91
CA GLU A 306 -0.75 19.85 -0.77
C GLU A 306 -0.55 20.97 0.27
N CYS A 307 0.39 21.88 0.05
CA CYS A 307 0.79 22.84 1.08
C CYS A 307 -0.31 23.86 1.37
N PHE A 308 -0.90 23.79 2.56
CA PHE A 308 -1.90 24.75 3.01
C PHE A 308 -1.36 26.19 2.97
N LYS A 309 -0.07 26.43 3.29
CA LYS A 309 0.53 27.77 3.19
C LYS A 309 0.59 28.28 1.73
N LYS A 310 0.76 27.39 0.74
CA LYS A 310 0.78 27.74 -0.69
C LYS A 310 -0.64 27.97 -1.23
N GLN A 311 -1.56 27.05 -0.97
CA GLN A 311 -2.95 27.13 -1.45
C GLN A 311 -3.78 28.20 -0.74
N ASN A 312 -3.62 28.30 0.59
CA ASN A 312 -4.54 28.95 1.51
C ASN A 312 -3.82 29.77 2.60
N GLY A 313 -2.56 30.19 2.38
CA GLY A 313 -1.78 30.95 3.37
C GLY A 313 -2.38 32.28 3.81
N LYS A 314 -3.30 32.85 3.01
CA LYS A 314 -4.09 34.06 3.31
C LYS A 314 -5.52 33.76 3.78
N ALA A 315 -5.93 32.49 3.86
CA ALA A 315 -7.26 32.11 4.30
C ALA A 315 -7.37 32.25 5.83
N LYS A 316 -8.15 33.24 6.26
CA LYS A 316 -8.64 33.34 7.63
C LYS A 316 -9.71 32.27 7.87
N CYS A 317 -9.63 31.60 9.00
CA CYS A 317 -10.69 30.74 9.49
C CYS A 317 -11.97 31.56 9.72
N SER A 318 -13.05 31.26 9.00
CA SER A 318 -14.34 31.96 9.12
C SER A 318 -15.09 31.70 10.44
N PHE A 319 -14.46 31.04 11.41
CA PHE A 319 -14.98 30.87 12.77
C PHE A 319 -14.15 31.64 13.82
N CYS A 320 -12.82 31.51 13.84
CA CYS A 320 -11.97 32.17 14.85
C CYS A 320 -11.11 33.34 14.33
N GLY A 321 -11.16 33.66 13.04
CA GLY A 321 -10.41 34.76 12.42
C GLY A 321 -8.91 34.51 12.21
N GLU A 322 -8.35 33.44 12.78
CA GLU A 322 -6.93 33.08 12.68
C GLU A 322 -6.57 32.54 11.29
N ASN A 323 -5.32 32.77 10.86
CA ASN A 323 -4.79 32.23 9.61
C ASN A 323 -4.35 30.75 9.76
N GLY A 324 -4.13 30.07 8.64
CA GLY A 324 -3.45 28.77 8.61
C GLY A 324 -4.35 27.54 8.76
N HIS A 325 -5.67 27.72 8.87
CA HIS A 325 -6.65 26.64 8.85
C HIS A 325 -8.03 27.13 8.39
N THR A 326 -8.90 26.23 7.92
CA THR A 326 -10.31 26.55 7.59
C THR A 326 -11.23 26.24 8.77
N ALA A 327 -12.47 26.77 8.76
CA ALA A 327 -13.44 26.51 9.82
C ALA A 327 -13.75 25.01 10.04
N ARG A 328 -13.58 24.15 9.02
CA ARG A 328 -13.74 22.68 9.13
C ARG A 328 -12.63 22.02 9.96
N ASN A 329 -11.44 22.61 9.97
CA ASN A 329 -10.26 22.11 10.69
C ASN A 329 -9.91 23.03 11.88
N CYS A 330 -10.85 23.86 12.33
CA CYS A 330 -10.63 24.80 13.42
C CYS A 330 -10.78 24.10 14.78
N PHE A 331 -9.68 23.96 15.52
CA PHE A 331 -9.69 23.35 16.86
C PHE A 331 -10.57 24.12 17.86
N LYS A 332 -10.80 25.43 17.65
CA LYS A 332 -11.76 26.23 18.43
C LYS A 332 -13.23 25.94 18.09
N LYS A 333 -13.52 25.49 16.86
CA LYS A 333 -14.87 25.05 16.42
C LYS A 333 -15.12 23.56 16.70
N HIS A 334 -14.05 22.77 16.66
CA HIS A 334 -14.08 21.33 16.80
C HIS A 334 -13.04 20.86 17.85
N PRO A 335 -13.30 21.07 19.16
CA PRO A 335 -12.37 20.70 20.23
C PRO A 335 -12.01 19.21 20.23
N GLN A 336 -12.88 18.34 19.70
CA GLN A 336 -12.62 16.91 19.52
C GLN A 336 -11.41 16.60 18.62
N LEU A 337 -10.95 17.56 17.80
CA LEU A 337 -9.76 17.41 16.95
C LEU A 337 -8.46 17.85 17.64
N LEU A 338 -8.53 18.46 18.83
CA LEU A 338 -7.37 19.00 19.52
C LEU A 338 -6.52 17.87 20.11
N LYS A 339 -5.27 17.72 19.66
CA LYS A 339 -4.31 16.74 20.20
C LYS A 339 -3.63 17.30 21.45
N CYS A 340 -3.72 16.59 22.57
CA CYS A 340 -3.02 16.91 23.80
C CYS A 340 -1.53 16.53 23.70
N GLU A 341 -0.65 17.49 23.95
CA GLU A 341 0.81 17.31 23.75
C GLU A 341 1.42 16.38 24.80
N LYS A 342 0.83 16.32 26.00
CA LYS A 342 1.30 15.49 27.13
C LYS A 342 0.97 14.00 27.02
N CYS A 343 -0.08 13.63 26.26
CA CYS A 343 -0.57 12.24 26.21
C CYS A 343 -0.85 11.71 24.80
N GLY A 344 -0.80 12.57 23.78
CA GLY A 344 -1.04 12.23 22.37
C GLY A 344 -2.50 11.98 21.98
N GLN A 345 -3.42 11.91 22.94
CA GLN A 345 -4.85 11.68 22.69
C GLN A 345 -5.56 12.97 22.22
N LEU A 346 -6.71 12.81 21.57
CA LEU A 346 -7.52 13.91 21.06
C LEU A 346 -8.56 14.40 22.10
N GLY A 347 -9.16 15.56 21.83
CA GLY A 347 -10.34 16.08 22.52
C GLY A 347 -10.10 16.93 23.77
N HIS A 348 -8.85 17.24 24.12
CA HIS A 348 -8.54 18.04 25.32
C HIS A 348 -7.21 18.78 25.23
N THR A 349 -7.04 19.81 26.07
CA THR A 349 -5.81 20.62 26.16
C THR A 349 -4.75 19.96 27.04
N SER A 350 -3.49 20.38 26.88
CA SER A 350 -2.38 19.99 27.75
C SER A 350 -2.58 20.42 29.23
N ALA A 351 -3.48 21.37 29.53
CA ALA A 351 -3.93 21.69 30.88
C ALA A 351 -4.95 20.66 31.40
N ASN A 352 -5.96 20.32 30.59
CA ASN A 352 -7.03 19.38 30.93
C ASN A 352 -6.63 17.90 30.67
N CYS A 353 -5.33 17.59 30.75
CA CYS A 353 -4.79 16.25 30.48
C CYS A 353 -5.03 15.31 31.67
N PHE A 354 -5.89 14.30 31.47
CA PHE A 354 -6.28 13.34 32.51
C PHE A 354 -5.14 12.43 32.99
N ARG A 355 -3.97 12.42 32.32
CA ARG A 355 -2.74 11.79 32.83
C ARG A 355 -1.98 12.65 33.85
N THR A 356 -2.11 13.97 33.81
CA THR A 356 -1.51 14.88 34.82
C THR A 356 -2.52 15.36 35.86
N ASN A 357 -3.81 15.38 35.51
CA ASN A 357 -4.93 15.72 36.39
C ASN A 357 -5.93 14.54 36.41
N PRO A 358 -5.62 13.46 37.14
CA PRO A 358 -6.49 12.28 37.23
C PRO A 358 -7.81 12.59 37.94
N CYS A 359 -8.81 11.73 37.75
CA CYS A 359 -10.15 11.90 38.33
C CYS A 359 -10.11 11.96 39.87
N ILE A 360 -10.58 13.07 40.45
CA ILE A 360 -10.57 13.30 41.91
C ILE A 360 -11.42 12.30 42.70
N HIS A 361 -12.33 11.57 42.04
CA HIS A 361 -13.22 10.58 42.68
C HIS A 361 -12.73 9.13 42.57
N CYS A 362 -11.67 8.84 41.79
CA CYS A 362 -11.19 7.46 41.61
C CYS A 362 -9.71 7.28 41.22
N GLY A 363 -8.95 8.34 40.97
CA GLY A 363 -7.57 8.27 40.44
C GLY A 363 -7.45 7.88 38.96
N GLY A 364 -8.56 7.55 38.29
CA GLY A 364 -8.57 7.09 36.91
C GLY A 364 -8.25 8.20 35.88
N PRO A 365 -7.67 7.84 34.71
CA PRO A 365 -7.25 8.80 33.68
C PRO A 365 -8.44 9.26 32.79
N HIS A 366 -9.47 9.85 33.41
CA HIS A 366 -10.64 10.39 32.71
C HIS A 366 -11.17 11.66 33.42
N ASN A 367 -12.10 12.37 32.78
CA ASN A 367 -12.77 13.55 33.37
C ASN A 367 -13.55 13.16 34.64
N SER A 368 -13.34 13.89 35.75
CA SER A 368 -14.06 13.71 37.02
C SER A 368 -15.59 13.77 36.87
N ALA A 369 -16.11 14.66 36.02
CA ALA A 369 -17.55 14.82 35.79
C ALA A 369 -18.21 13.55 35.18
N ASN A 370 -17.42 12.74 34.48
CA ASN A 370 -17.86 11.49 33.87
C ASN A 370 -17.49 10.25 34.73
N CYS A 371 -17.14 10.43 36.01
CA CYS A 371 -16.71 9.32 36.86
C CYS A 371 -17.86 8.36 37.18
N HIS A 372 -17.71 7.09 36.79
CA HIS A 372 -18.70 6.05 37.04
C HIS A 372 -18.97 5.79 38.54
N LYS A 373 -18.03 6.11 39.45
CA LYS A 373 -18.30 6.08 40.91
C LYS A 373 -19.31 7.18 41.31
N MET A 374 -19.06 8.40 40.85
CA MET A 374 -19.88 9.58 41.19
C MET A 374 -21.26 9.54 40.50
N LEU A 375 -21.32 9.01 39.27
CA LEU A 375 -22.57 8.79 38.54
C LEU A 375 -23.47 7.68 39.14
N ARG A 376 -22.88 6.70 39.85
CA ARG A 376 -23.67 5.72 40.65
C ARG A 376 -24.24 6.34 41.92
N GLN A 377 -23.48 7.18 42.62
CA GLN A 377 -23.95 7.89 43.82
C GLN A 377 -25.12 8.83 43.52
N ARG A 378 -25.15 9.44 42.31
CA ARG A 378 -26.28 10.26 41.81
C ARG A 378 -27.55 9.48 41.40
N LYS A 379 -27.60 8.16 41.56
CA LYS A 379 -28.78 7.31 41.25
C LYS A 379 -29.35 6.58 42.49
N LEU A 380 -28.96 7.00 43.69
CA LEU A 380 -29.40 6.43 44.97
C LEU A 380 -30.07 7.48 45.89
N PHE A 381 -30.55 8.56 45.29
CA PHE A 381 -31.41 9.61 45.83
C PHE A 381 -32.40 10.01 44.73
#